data_AF-A0A2D8M9Q8-F1
#
_entry.id   AF-A0A2D8M9Q8-F1
#
_cell.length_a   1.000
_cell.length_b   1.000
_cell.length_c   1.000
_cell.angle_alpha   90.00
_cell.angle_beta   90.00
_cell.angle_gamma   90.00
#
_symmetry.space_group_name_H-M   'P 1'
#
loop_
_entity.id
_entity.type
_entity.pdbx_description
1 polymer ?
#
loop_
_entity_poly.entity_id
_entity_poly.type
_entity_poly.pdbx_seq_one_letter_code
_entity_poly.pdbx_strand_id
1 'polypeptide(L)'
;MWAALKFDDDVDRPSSIMLTVLAGEEFENIDRTACDGDDELLEALITLIADRFEKSTEVANPVDQEEDLNRLSDEASATFAIKLREFEEIARRANAATNEETAAEIWTEAFEHFFPMPEDMEEDEGEASATKQAEKQGTDLATYAFDPRISVRAVSKDNPNYKKEGINSLPLICKNCRIFFKLENASELPVGASIRWTVRNKGRDAWRINDIGHLSGDGYTAEENSAYNGKHSMDVTIYQFGRIIGRRRVEIGVRGNAMPARQLPRKRGFVRK
;
A
#
# COMPACT_ATOMS: atom_id res chain seq x y z
N MET A 1 -9.05 1.09 -10.75
CA MET A 1 -8.10 1.33 -9.63
C MET A 1 -6.70 0.91 -10.02
N TRP A 2 -6.47 -0.37 -10.34
CA TRP A 2 -5.16 -0.90 -10.76
C TRP A 2 -4.43 -0.03 -11.81
N ALA A 3 -5.07 0.34 -12.92
CA ALA A 3 -4.45 1.18 -13.96
C ALA A 3 -4.04 2.59 -13.45
N ALA A 4 -4.71 3.14 -12.45
CA ALA A 4 -4.30 4.42 -11.85
C ALA A 4 -3.05 4.28 -10.97
N LEU A 5 -2.82 3.09 -10.40
CA LEU A 5 -1.66 2.79 -9.57
C LEU A 5 -0.43 2.41 -10.40
N LYS A 6 -0.63 1.73 -11.53
CA LYS A 6 0.48 1.12 -12.29
C LYS A 6 0.99 1.94 -13.46
N PHE A 7 0.37 3.09 -13.73
CA PHE A 7 0.74 4.00 -14.80
C PHE A 7 0.85 5.41 -14.22
N ASP A 8 2.07 5.94 -14.19
CA ASP A 8 2.38 7.27 -13.62
C ASP A 8 1.93 8.41 -14.56
N ASP A 9 2.03 8.21 -15.88
CA ASP A 9 1.64 9.18 -16.89
C ASP A 9 0.21 8.91 -17.39
N ASP A 10 -0.60 9.95 -17.45
CA ASP A 10 -1.95 9.90 -18.02
C ASP A 10 -1.93 9.55 -19.51
N VAL A 11 -0.84 9.83 -20.23
CA VAL A 11 -0.67 9.50 -21.65
C VAL A 11 -0.51 7.99 -21.87
N ASP A 12 0.18 7.31 -20.95
CA ASP A 12 0.44 5.86 -21.03
C ASP A 12 -0.68 5.03 -20.36
N ARG A 13 -1.61 5.70 -19.67
CA ARG A 13 -2.66 5.03 -18.90
C ARG A 13 -3.87 4.68 -19.78
N PRO A 14 -4.32 3.41 -19.81
CA PRO A 14 -5.54 3.04 -20.52
C PRO A 14 -6.75 3.76 -19.91
N SER A 15 -7.65 4.23 -20.78
CA SER A 15 -8.85 4.95 -20.36
C SER A 15 -9.83 4.02 -19.62
N SER A 16 -10.61 4.56 -18.68
CA SER A 16 -11.60 3.79 -17.92
C SER A 16 -12.66 3.16 -18.81
N ILE A 17 -13.08 3.85 -19.89
CA ILE A 17 -14.04 3.33 -20.84
C ILE A 17 -13.47 2.17 -21.66
N MET A 18 -12.22 2.28 -22.13
CA MET A 18 -11.53 1.19 -22.84
C MET A 18 -11.44 -0.06 -21.95
N LEU A 19 -11.02 0.09 -20.69
CA LEU A 19 -10.96 -1.02 -19.73
C LEU A 19 -12.34 -1.64 -19.47
N THR A 20 -13.39 -0.82 -19.39
CA THR A 20 -14.77 -1.29 -19.18
C THR A 20 -15.26 -2.11 -20.37
N VAL A 21 -14.97 -1.67 -21.60
CA VAL A 21 -15.35 -2.39 -22.82
C VAL A 21 -14.58 -3.69 -22.94
N LEU A 22 -13.25 -3.68 -22.79
CA LEU A 22 -12.43 -4.89 -22.78
C LEU A 22 -12.92 -5.91 -21.76
N ALA A 23 -13.19 -5.46 -20.53
CA ALA A 23 -13.72 -6.34 -19.49
C ALA A 23 -15.11 -6.87 -19.86
N GLY A 24 -16.01 -6.04 -20.37
CA GLY A 24 -17.36 -6.45 -20.76
C GLY A 24 -17.37 -7.48 -21.90
N GLU A 25 -16.56 -7.26 -22.94
CA GLU A 25 -16.40 -8.17 -24.08
C GLU A 25 -15.92 -9.55 -23.63
N GLU A 26 -14.87 -9.59 -22.80
CA GLU A 26 -14.27 -10.86 -22.39
C GLU A 26 -15.01 -11.54 -21.24
N PHE A 27 -15.79 -10.80 -20.44
CA PHE A 27 -16.57 -11.38 -19.36
C PHE A 27 -17.60 -12.43 -19.85
N GLU A 28 -18.14 -12.26 -21.07
CA GLU A 28 -19.05 -13.22 -21.68
C GLU A 28 -18.37 -14.55 -22.04
N ASN A 29 -17.05 -14.54 -22.21
CA ASN A 29 -16.25 -15.71 -22.58
C ASN A 29 -15.80 -16.55 -21.37
N ILE A 30 -16.07 -16.10 -20.14
CA ILE A 30 -15.68 -16.79 -18.91
C ILE A 30 -16.66 -17.92 -18.57
N ASP A 31 -16.12 -19.12 -18.32
CA ASP A 31 -16.87 -20.18 -17.65
C ASP A 31 -17.01 -19.86 -16.16
N ARG A 32 -18.07 -19.13 -15.82
CA ARG A 32 -18.40 -18.73 -14.44
C ARG A 32 -18.66 -19.91 -13.51
N THR A 33 -18.92 -21.11 -14.03
CA THR A 33 -19.13 -22.30 -13.19
C THR A 33 -17.83 -22.94 -12.73
N ALA A 34 -16.70 -22.53 -13.32
CA ALA A 34 -15.36 -22.96 -12.95
C ALA A 34 -14.65 -21.99 -11.97
N CYS A 35 -15.32 -20.89 -11.59
CA CYS A 35 -14.81 -19.91 -10.62
C CYS A 35 -15.66 -20.00 -9.33
N ASP A 36 -15.03 -20.27 -8.20
CA ASP A 36 -15.67 -20.32 -6.88
C ASP A 36 -15.68 -18.92 -6.21
N GLY A 37 -14.76 -18.02 -6.58
CA GLY A 37 -14.62 -16.68 -6.01
C GLY A 37 -14.36 -15.54 -7.01
N ASP A 38 -14.42 -14.30 -6.51
CA ASP A 38 -14.16 -13.07 -7.28
C ASP A 38 -12.68 -12.97 -7.73
N ASP A 39 -11.77 -13.57 -6.96
CA ASP A 39 -10.34 -13.63 -7.20
C ASP A 39 -9.96 -14.56 -8.36
N GLU A 40 -10.60 -15.72 -8.46
CA GLU A 40 -10.49 -16.64 -9.59
C GLU A 40 -11.15 -16.07 -10.85
N LEU A 41 -12.31 -15.43 -10.68
CA LEU A 41 -13.00 -14.71 -11.75
C LEU A 41 -12.13 -13.57 -12.31
N LEU A 42 -11.45 -12.83 -11.43
CA LEU A 42 -10.55 -11.75 -11.83
C LEU A 42 -9.33 -12.29 -12.57
N GLU A 43 -8.71 -13.38 -12.11
CA GLU A 43 -7.60 -14.03 -12.82
C GLU A 43 -8.01 -14.46 -14.24
N ALA A 44 -9.15 -15.14 -14.36
CA ALA A 44 -9.67 -15.59 -15.65
C ALA A 44 -9.94 -14.41 -16.59
N LEU A 45 -10.57 -13.35 -16.08
CA LEU A 45 -10.87 -12.14 -16.85
C LEU A 45 -9.59 -11.44 -17.34
N ILE A 46 -8.60 -11.25 -16.47
CA ILE A 46 -7.32 -10.62 -16.86
C ILE A 46 -6.62 -11.45 -17.94
N THR A 47 -6.64 -12.78 -17.81
CA THR A 47 -6.04 -13.69 -18.79
C THR A 47 -6.67 -13.51 -20.17
N LEU A 48 -8.01 -13.49 -20.25
CA LEU A 48 -8.72 -13.30 -21.52
C LEU A 48 -8.45 -11.92 -22.12
N ILE A 49 -8.48 -10.86 -21.29
CA ILE A 49 -8.17 -9.50 -21.75
C ILE A 49 -6.73 -9.44 -22.30
N ALA A 50 -5.75 -10.01 -21.59
CA ALA A 50 -4.36 -10.01 -22.03
C ALA A 50 -4.18 -10.77 -23.35
N ASP A 51 -4.76 -11.98 -23.46
CA ASP A 51 -4.74 -12.79 -24.67
C ASP A 51 -5.38 -12.09 -25.87
N ARG A 52 -6.49 -11.37 -25.65
CA ARG A 52 -7.17 -10.61 -26.70
C ARG A 52 -6.38 -9.38 -27.09
N PHE A 53 -5.86 -8.62 -26.12
CA PHE A 53 -5.14 -7.38 -26.38
C PHE A 53 -3.79 -7.59 -27.10
N GLU A 54 -3.10 -8.70 -26.83
CA GLU A 54 -1.89 -9.09 -27.56
C GLU A 54 -2.16 -9.48 -29.02
N LYS A 55 -3.35 -9.99 -29.33
CA LYS A 55 -3.76 -10.32 -30.70
C LYS A 55 -4.17 -9.07 -31.47
N SER A 56 -4.89 -8.17 -30.82
CA SER A 56 -5.30 -6.88 -31.37
C SER A 56 -5.43 -5.85 -30.27
N THR A 57 -4.74 -4.72 -30.44
CA THR A 57 -4.81 -3.57 -29.54
C THR A 57 -6.04 -2.70 -29.78
N GLU A 58 -6.78 -2.92 -30.87
CA GLU A 58 -7.97 -2.14 -31.24
C GLU A 58 -9.15 -2.51 -30.34
N VAL A 59 -9.81 -1.51 -29.74
CA VAL A 59 -10.96 -1.69 -28.86
C VAL A 59 -12.13 -0.90 -29.43
N ALA A 60 -12.97 -1.56 -30.24
CA ALA A 60 -14.10 -0.92 -30.88
C ALA A 60 -15.10 -0.35 -29.85
N ASN A 61 -15.69 0.80 -30.14
CA ASN A 61 -16.79 1.33 -29.34
C ASN A 61 -18.05 0.45 -29.55
N PRO A 62 -18.69 -0.04 -28.48
CA PRO A 62 -19.89 -0.88 -28.60
C PRO A 62 -21.08 -0.21 -29.32
N VAL A 63 -21.11 1.13 -29.38
CA VAL A 63 -22.16 1.91 -30.05
C VAL A 63 -21.77 2.30 -31.48
N ASP A 64 -20.48 2.55 -31.73
CA ASP A 64 -19.93 2.95 -33.02
C ASP A 64 -18.68 2.12 -33.34
N GLN A 65 -18.85 0.98 -34.02
CA GLN A 65 -17.77 0.00 -34.22
C GLN A 65 -16.60 0.50 -35.07
N GLU A 66 -16.74 1.66 -35.75
CA GLU A 66 -15.66 2.29 -36.50
C GLU A 66 -14.75 3.16 -35.60
N GLU A 67 -15.19 3.46 -34.37
CA GLU A 67 -14.38 4.20 -33.40
C GLU A 67 -13.54 3.25 -32.54
N ASP A 68 -12.21 3.44 -32.57
CA ASP A 68 -11.30 2.80 -31.61
C ASP A 68 -11.21 3.60 -30.30
N LEU A 69 -11.51 2.91 -29.20
CA LEU A 69 -11.40 3.40 -27.82
C LEU A 69 -9.97 3.29 -27.28
N ASN A 70 -9.09 2.52 -27.90
CA ASN A 70 -7.67 2.54 -27.57
C ASN A 70 -7.04 3.84 -28.09
N ARG A 71 -6.67 4.72 -27.15
CA ARG A 71 -6.03 6.02 -27.44
C ARG A 71 -4.54 6.02 -27.08
N LEU A 72 -3.99 4.88 -26.69
CA LEU A 72 -2.58 4.70 -26.38
C LEU A 72 -1.76 4.71 -27.67
N SER A 73 -0.49 5.15 -27.58
CA SER A 73 0.46 4.90 -28.67
C SER A 73 0.78 3.40 -28.77
N ASP A 74 1.51 3.01 -29.80
CA ASP A 74 1.97 1.62 -29.96
C ASP A 74 2.89 1.20 -28.79
N GLU A 75 3.78 2.09 -28.34
CA GLU A 75 4.67 1.84 -27.20
C GLU A 75 3.91 1.73 -25.87
N ALA A 76 2.93 2.63 -25.66
CA ALA A 76 2.07 2.59 -24.48
C ALA A 76 1.17 1.34 -24.48
N SER A 77 0.67 0.93 -25.65
CA SER A 77 -0.09 -0.31 -25.83
C SER A 77 0.76 -1.55 -25.50
N ALA A 78 2.01 -1.59 -25.97
CA ALA A 78 2.95 -2.66 -25.61
C ALA A 78 3.23 -2.71 -24.10
N THR A 79 3.40 -1.54 -23.48
CA THR A 79 3.57 -1.43 -22.02
C THR A 79 2.32 -1.92 -21.29
N PHE A 80 1.13 -1.56 -21.77
CA PHE A 80 -0.12 -2.01 -21.19
C PHE A 80 -0.28 -3.54 -21.27
N ALA A 81 0.08 -4.17 -22.40
CA ALA A 81 0.10 -5.62 -22.54
C ALA A 81 1.04 -6.30 -21.53
N ILE A 82 2.26 -5.78 -21.35
CA ILE A 82 3.21 -6.28 -20.35
C ILE A 82 2.60 -6.16 -18.95
N LYS A 83 1.99 -5.02 -18.62
CA LYS A 83 1.36 -4.77 -17.32
C LYS A 83 0.17 -5.71 -17.06
N LEU A 84 -0.62 -6.03 -18.08
CA LEU A 84 -1.69 -7.04 -17.96
C LEU A 84 -1.14 -8.41 -17.60
N ARG A 85 -0.03 -8.84 -18.23
CA ARG A 85 0.63 -10.12 -17.90
C ARG A 85 1.24 -10.13 -16.51
N GLU A 86 1.83 -9.01 -16.08
CA GLU A 86 2.28 -8.86 -14.68
C GLU A 86 1.10 -8.98 -13.71
N PHE A 87 -0.06 -8.39 -14.04
CA PHE A 87 -1.25 -8.46 -13.21
C PHE A 87 -1.84 -9.88 -13.16
N GLU A 88 -1.86 -10.59 -14.29
CA GLU A 88 -2.24 -11.99 -14.39
C GLU A 88 -1.34 -12.87 -13.51
N GLU A 89 -0.01 -12.65 -13.55
CA GLU A 89 0.94 -13.39 -12.71
C GLU A 89 0.71 -13.13 -11.22
N ILE A 90 0.40 -11.89 -10.83
CA ILE A 90 0.04 -11.55 -9.44
C ILE A 90 -1.22 -12.30 -9.03
N ALA A 91 -2.28 -12.25 -9.83
CA ALA A 91 -3.56 -12.91 -9.54
C ALA A 91 -3.38 -14.43 -9.36
N ARG A 92 -2.69 -15.08 -10.31
CA ARG A 92 -2.39 -16.51 -10.25
C ARG A 92 -1.60 -16.90 -9.00
N ARG A 93 -0.60 -16.10 -8.62
CA ARG A 93 0.19 -16.36 -7.40
C ARG A 93 -0.65 -16.17 -6.13
N ALA A 94 -1.53 -15.17 -6.11
CA ALA A 94 -2.41 -14.94 -4.97
C ALA A 94 -3.41 -16.07 -4.79
N ASN A 95 -4.03 -16.54 -5.88
CA ASN A 95 -4.96 -17.67 -5.87
C ASN A 95 -4.27 -19.00 -5.52
N ALA A 96 -2.99 -19.15 -5.88
CA ALA A 96 -2.18 -20.30 -5.49
C ALA A 96 -1.62 -20.22 -4.06
N ALA A 97 -1.85 -19.13 -3.33
CA ALA A 97 -1.34 -18.97 -1.97
C ALA A 97 -2.05 -19.93 -1.00
N THR A 98 -1.30 -20.46 -0.04
CA THR A 98 -1.83 -21.47 0.90
C THR A 98 -2.64 -20.88 2.05
N ASN A 99 -2.58 -19.57 2.25
CA ASN A 99 -3.25 -18.86 3.33
C ASN A 99 -3.58 -17.42 2.90
N GLU A 100 -4.55 -16.84 3.61
CA GLU A 100 -5.11 -15.51 3.34
C GLU A 100 -4.07 -14.41 3.52
N GLU A 101 -3.18 -14.53 4.50
CA GLU A 101 -2.12 -13.56 4.75
C GLU A 101 -1.18 -13.42 3.55
N THR A 102 -0.73 -14.55 3.01
CA THR A 102 0.14 -14.60 1.83
C THR A 102 -0.62 -14.12 0.58
N ALA A 103 -1.88 -14.50 0.42
CA ALA A 103 -2.72 -14.05 -0.70
C ALA A 103 -2.88 -12.52 -0.68
N ALA A 104 -3.27 -11.96 0.47
CA ALA A 104 -3.46 -10.53 0.64
C ALA A 104 -2.17 -9.76 0.36
N GLU A 105 -1.04 -10.29 0.80
CA GLU A 105 0.27 -9.74 0.52
C GLU A 105 0.61 -9.69 -0.96
N ILE A 106 0.36 -10.77 -1.69
CA ILE A 106 0.57 -10.80 -3.15
C ILE A 106 -0.37 -9.80 -3.83
N TRP A 107 -1.63 -9.71 -3.40
CA TRP A 107 -2.57 -8.71 -3.94
C TRP A 107 -2.14 -7.27 -3.71
N THR A 108 -1.35 -6.97 -2.67
CA THR A 108 -0.75 -5.63 -2.50
C THR A 108 0.20 -5.25 -3.63
N GLU A 109 0.75 -6.21 -4.38
CA GLU A 109 1.57 -5.89 -5.55
C GLU A 109 0.73 -5.23 -6.65
N ALA A 110 -0.55 -5.61 -6.80
CA ALA A 110 -1.47 -5.04 -7.78
C ALA A 110 -2.20 -3.80 -7.27
N PHE A 111 -2.66 -3.81 -6.03
CA PHE A 111 -3.56 -2.80 -5.48
C PHE A 111 -2.97 -1.95 -4.36
N GLU A 112 -1.73 -2.25 -3.95
CA GLU A 112 -0.97 -1.50 -2.94
C GLU A 112 -1.75 -1.27 -1.65
N HIS A 113 -1.79 -0.02 -1.18
CA HIS A 113 -2.46 0.40 0.04
C HIS A 113 -3.99 0.30 -0.04
N PHE A 114 -4.57 0.10 -1.24
CA PHE A 114 -6.01 -0.11 -1.39
C PHE A 114 -6.44 -1.55 -1.10
N PHE A 115 -5.53 -2.52 -1.14
CA PHE A 115 -5.87 -3.88 -0.72
C PHE A 115 -5.85 -4.00 0.80
N PRO A 116 -6.93 -4.44 1.46
CA PRO A 116 -6.93 -4.59 2.91
C PRO A 116 -5.98 -5.71 3.34
N MET A 117 -5.27 -5.51 4.47
CA MET A 117 -4.52 -6.60 5.09
C MET A 117 -5.41 -7.33 6.10
N PRO A 118 -5.15 -8.60 6.43
CA PRO A 118 -5.97 -9.33 7.41
C PRO A 118 -6.07 -8.61 8.76
N GLU A 119 -5.00 -7.93 9.20
CA GLU A 119 -5.02 -7.13 10.42
C GLU A 119 -5.97 -5.91 10.34
N ASP A 120 -6.30 -5.46 9.13
CA ASP A 120 -7.26 -4.37 8.89
C ASP A 120 -8.71 -4.82 9.02
N MET A 121 -8.99 -6.08 8.68
CA MET A 121 -10.33 -6.69 8.71
C MET A 121 -10.78 -6.99 10.15
N GLU A 122 -9.84 -7.37 11.03
CA GLU A 122 -10.14 -7.63 12.45
C GLU A 122 -10.55 -6.35 13.22
N GLU A 123 -10.15 -5.17 12.74
CA GLU A 123 -10.51 -3.89 13.38
C GLU A 123 -11.92 -3.40 13.01
N ASP A 124 -12.40 -3.67 11.79
CA ASP A 124 -13.69 -3.18 11.28
C ASP A 124 -14.88 -4.00 11.83
N GLU A 125 -14.67 -5.26 12.20
CA GLU A 125 -15.65 -6.07 12.93
C GLU A 125 -15.80 -5.66 14.42
N GLY A 126 -14.97 -4.71 14.88
CA GLY A 126 -14.73 -4.37 16.27
C GLY A 126 -15.62 -3.31 16.92
N GLU A 127 -16.59 -2.70 16.22
CA GLU A 127 -17.61 -1.86 16.89
C GLU A 127 -18.73 -2.69 17.56
N ALA A 128 -18.80 -4.01 17.30
CA ALA A 128 -19.83 -4.89 17.87
C ALA A 128 -19.31 -6.04 18.76
N SER A 129 -18.00 -6.25 18.92
CA SER A 129 -17.51 -7.37 19.74
C SER A 129 -16.21 -7.06 20.49
N ALA A 130 -16.32 -6.28 21.57
CA ALA A 130 -15.26 -6.00 22.52
C ALA A 130 -14.77 -7.23 23.34
N THR A 131 -15.22 -8.44 23.01
CA THR A 131 -14.97 -9.66 23.81
C THR A 131 -13.95 -10.62 23.17
N LYS A 132 -13.49 -10.38 21.93
CA LYS A 132 -12.46 -11.22 21.28
C LYS A 132 -11.02 -10.70 21.41
N GLN A 133 -10.80 -9.59 22.12
CA GLN A 133 -9.50 -8.92 22.19
C GLN A 133 -8.44 -9.60 23.10
N ALA A 134 -8.80 -10.64 23.86
CA ALA A 134 -7.90 -11.24 24.85
C ALA A 134 -7.33 -12.61 24.47
N GLU A 135 -7.87 -13.30 23.46
CA GLU A 135 -7.50 -14.70 23.16
C GLU A 135 -6.75 -14.91 21.83
N LYS A 136 -6.55 -13.85 21.02
CA LYS A 136 -5.77 -13.86 19.78
C LYS A 136 -4.58 -12.89 19.78
N GLN A 137 -3.97 -12.63 20.93
CA GLN A 137 -2.63 -11.99 20.99
C GLN A 137 -1.49 -12.91 20.50
N GLY A 138 -1.83 -14.08 19.98
CA GLY A 138 -1.00 -14.81 19.02
C GLY A 138 -1.83 -15.02 17.76
N THR A 139 -1.89 -14.03 16.89
CA THR A 139 -2.16 -14.33 15.48
C THR A 139 -1.12 -15.36 15.06
N ASP A 140 -1.55 -16.39 14.35
CA ASP A 140 -0.71 -17.43 13.79
C ASP A 140 0.21 -16.72 12.78
N LEU A 141 1.29 -16.14 13.29
CA LEU A 141 2.24 -15.33 12.53
C LEU A 141 2.73 -16.26 11.43
N ALA A 142 2.37 -15.96 10.19
CA ALA A 142 3.13 -16.42 9.04
C ALA A 142 4.60 -16.27 9.45
N THR A 143 5.26 -17.41 9.68
CA THR A 143 6.59 -17.40 10.30
C THR A 143 7.53 -16.97 9.20
N TYR A 144 7.67 -15.66 9.07
CA TYR A 144 8.56 -15.06 8.12
C TYR A 144 9.98 -15.50 8.44
N ALA A 145 10.76 -15.75 7.38
CA ALA A 145 12.17 -16.10 7.53
C ALA A 145 12.99 -14.96 8.16
N PHE A 146 12.47 -13.74 8.11
CA PHE A 146 13.07 -12.54 8.64
C PHE A 146 12.04 -11.72 9.44
N ASP A 147 12.37 -11.38 10.69
CA ASP A 147 11.56 -10.49 11.53
C ASP A 147 12.11 -9.05 11.50
N PRO A 148 11.44 -8.09 10.85
CA PRO A 148 11.93 -6.71 10.76
C PRO A 148 11.98 -6.03 12.13
N ARG A 149 13.12 -5.42 12.47
CA ARG A 149 13.25 -4.53 13.63
C ARG A 149 13.35 -3.08 13.18
N ILE A 150 12.30 -2.32 13.43
CA ILE A 150 12.14 -0.94 12.93
C ILE A 150 12.39 0.04 14.06
N SER A 151 13.42 0.86 13.94
CA SER A 151 13.60 2.05 14.77
C SER A 151 12.73 3.17 14.24
N VAL A 152 11.96 3.77 15.13
CA VAL A 152 10.98 4.81 14.83
C VAL A 152 11.33 6.04 15.65
N ARG A 153 11.46 7.19 14.99
CA ARG A 153 11.74 8.47 15.65
C ARG A 153 10.84 9.56 15.12
N ALA A 154 10.09 10.22 15.98
CA ALA A 154 9.34 11.43 15.63
C ALA A 154 9.99 12.67 16.25
N VAL A 155 10.11 13.75 15.47
CA VAL A 155 10.62 15.06 15.90
C VAL A 155 9.66 16.15 15.46
N SER A 156 9.22 17.02 16.37
CA SER A 156 8.38 18.16 15.99
C SER A 156 9.14 19.13 15.08
N LYS A 157 8.50 19.58 14.00
CA LYS A 157 9.04 20.58 13.08
C LYS A 157 9.18 21.97 13.74
N ASP A 158 8.34 22.27 14.74
CA ASP A 158 8.31 23.56 15.42
C ASP A 158 9.14 23.57 16.72
N ASN A 159 9.37 22.39 17.32
CA ASN A 159 10.14 22.26 18.55
C ASN A 159 11.02 21.01 18.53
N PRO A 160 12.30 21.12 18.11
CA PRO A 160 13.21 19.98 18.02
C PRO A 160 13.46 19.22 19.35
N ASN A 161 13.09 19.80 20.50
CA ASN A 161 13.19 19.10 21.79
C ASN A 161 12.03 18.13 22.03
N TYR A 162 10.90 18.31 21.33
CA TYR A 162 9.85 17.31 21.30
C TYR A 162 10.29 16.20 20.36
N LYS A 163 10.82 15.15 20.95
CA LYS A 163 11.23 13.93 20.26
C LYS A 163 10.67 12.70 20.97
N LYS A 164 10.26 11.73 20.18
CA LYS A 164 9.81 10.40 20.63
C LYS A 164 10.53 9.35 19.82
N GLU A 165 10.93 8.28 20.48
CA GLU A 165 11.72 7.20 19.89
C GLU A 165 11.17 5.86 20.40
N GLY A 166 11.26 4.82 19.60
CA GLY A 166 10.83 3.47 19.94
C GLY A 166 11.30 2.44 18.92
N ILE A 167 11.14 1.17 19.27
CA ILE A 167 11.40 0.02 18.37
C ILE A 167 10.07 -0.68 18.12
N ASN A 168 9.74 -0.90 16.84
CA ASN A 168 8.52 -1.52 16.35
C ASN A 168 7.20 -0.84 16.80
N SER A 169 7.30 0.30 17.47
CA SER A 169 6.18 1.03 18.04
C SER A 169 6.65 2.45 18.39
N LEU A 170 5.70 3.38 18.46
CA LEU A 170 5.97 4.73 18.91
C LEU A 170 4.85 5.18 19.87
N PRO A 171 5.17 5.79 21.03
CA PRO A 171 4.16 6.41 21.87
C PRO A 171 3.37 7.48 21.12
N LEU A 172 2.15 7.77 21.58
CA LEU A 172 1.29 8.83 21.05
C LEU A 172 2.07 10.13 20.80
N ILE A 173 1.96 10.67 19.58
CA ILE A 173 2.61 11.91 19.17
C ILE A 173 1.61 13.02 18.83
N CYS A 174 2.09 14.26 18.77
CA CYS A 174 1.31 15.40 18.28
C CYS A 174 1.40 15.57 16.75
N LYS A 175 0.56 16.43 16.19
CA LYS A 175 0.68 16.88 14.80
C LYS A 175 2.01 17.61 14.54
N ASN A 176 2.34 17.75 13.26
CA ASN A 176 3.49 18.48 12.75
C ASN A 176 4.85 17.93 13.20
N CYS A 177 4.97 16.61 13.27
CA CYS A 177 6.24 15.91 13.42
C CYS A 177 6.71 15.35 12.08
N ARG A 178 8.04 15.28 11.90
CA ARG A 178 8.68 14.36 10.95
C ARG A 178 8.92 13.04 11.65
N ILE A 179 8.55 11.95 11.01
CA ILE A 179 8.69 10.59 11.51
C ILE A 179 9.71 9.88 10.63
N PHE A 180 10.73 9.30 11.24
CA PHE A 180 11.80 8.57 10.57
C PHE A 180 11.67 7.10 10.93
N PHE A 181 11.70 6.24 9.92
CA PHE A 181 11.71 4.80 10.05
C PHE A 181 13.03 4.26 9.54
N LYS A 182 13.60 3.28 10.26
CA LYS A 182 14.85 2.61 9.87
C LYS A 182 14.80 1.14 10.21
N LEU A 183 15.13 0.28 9.25
CA LEU A 183 15.35 -1.13 9.49
C LEU A 183 16.72 -1.33 10.18
N GLU A 184 16.72 -1.64 11.47
CA GLU A 184 17.94 -1.76 12.27
C GLU A 184 18.71 -3.06 11.99
N ASN A 185 18.02 -4.17 11.77
CA ASN A 185 18.62 -5.46 11.45
C ASN A 185 18.84 -5.67 9.95
N ALA A 186 18.99 -4.59 9.17
CA ALA A 186 19.24 -4.67 7.73
C ALA A 186 20.49 -5.49 7.35
N SER A 187 21.50 -5.55 8.23
CA SER A 187 22.70 -6.37 8.02
C SER A 187 22.46 -7.88 8.08
N GLU A 188 21.32 -8.31 8.61
CA GLU A 188 20.93 -9.71 8.70
C GLU A 188 20.15 -10.17 7.46
N LEU A 189 19.91 -9.26 6.50
CA LEU A 189 19.16 -9.60 5.30
C LEU A 189 19.94 -10.56 4.40
N PRO A 190 19.25 -11.56 3.82
CA PRO A 190 19.88 -12.43 2.87
C PRO A 190 20.21 -11.68 1.57
N VAL A 191 21.19 -12.18 0.82
CA VAL A 191 21.59 -11.59 -0.45
C VAL A 191 20.41 -11.59 -1.43
N GLY A 192 20.25 -10.48 -2.15
CA GLY A 192 19.15 -10.29 -3.11
C GLY A 192 17.83 -9.86 -2.46
N ALA A 193 17.83 -9.52 -1.17
CA ALA A 193 16.67 -8.94 -0.52
C ALA A 193 16.42 -7.50 -0.98
N SER A 194 15.15 -7.15 -1.16
CA SER A 194 14.67 -5.79 -1.38
C SER A 194 13.64 -5.41 -0.32
N ILE A 195 13.49 -4.11 -0.06
CA ILE A 195 12.64 -3.58 1.02
C ILE A 195 11.74 -2.52 0.44
N ARG A 196 10.47 -2.57 0.82
CA ARG A 196 9.43 -1.63 0.43
C ARG A 196 8.70 -1.08 1.65
N TRP A 197 8.42 0.22 1.64
CA TRP A 197 7.67 0.92 2.68
C TRP A 197 6.35 1.44 2.15
N THR A 198 5.25 1.11 2.82
CA THR A 198 3.90 1.51 2.41
C THR A 198 3.17 2.17 3.58
N VAL A 199 2.63 3.36 3.34
CA VAL A 199 1.76 4.05 4.28
C VAL A 199 0.33 3.55 4.10
N ARG A 200 -0.34 3.30 5.23
CA ARG A 200 -1.74 2.88 5.31
C ARG A 200 -2.43 3.63 6.44
N ASN A 201 -2.93 4.82 6.18
CA ASN A 201 -3.51 5.66 7.21
C ASN A 201 -5.00 5.37 7.39
N LYS A 202 -5.46 5.46 8.64
CA LYS A 202 -6.88 5.28 8.99
C LYS A 202 -7.44 6.50 9.69
N GLY A 203 -8.73 6.74 9.44
CA GLY A 203 -9.55 7.72 10.15
C GLY A 203 -10.03 8.87 9.27
N ARG A 204 -11.05 9.57 9.77
CA ARG A 204 -11.81 10.60 9.02
C ARG A 204 -10.94 11.70 8.43
N ASP A 205 -9.88 12.10 9.13
CA ASP A 205 -8.99 13.15 8.63
C ASP A 205 -8.18 12.70 7.41
N ALA A 206 -7.69 11.45 7.39
CA ALA A 206 -6.95 10.86 6.26
C ALA A 206 -7.82 10.84 4.99
N TRP A 207 -9.06 10.33 5.14
CA TRP A 207 -10.07 10.32 4.08
C TRP A 207 -10.36 11.73 3.55
N ARG A 208 -10.53 12.71 4.45
CA ARG A 208 -10.85 14.09 4.06
C ARG A 208 -9.77 14.75 3.21
N ILE A 209 -8.51 14.36 3.39
CA ILE A 209 -7.38 14.93 2.64
C ILE A 209 -6.84 13.98 1.57
N ASN A 210 -7.49 12.83 1.35
CA ASN A 210 -7.12 11.81 0.39
C ASN A 210 -5.69 11.24 0.60
N ASP A 211 -5.30 11.05 1.87
CA ASP A 211 -4.01 10.47 2.28
C ASP A 211 -4.23 9.14 3.00
N ILE A 212 -5.00 8.26 2.38
CA ILE A 212 -5.35 6.94 2.94
C ILE A 212 -4.19 5.94 2.81
N GLY A 213 -3.23 6.21 1.94
CA GLY A 213 -1.98 5.46 1.82
C GLY A 213 -1.21 5.80 0.55
N HIS A 214 0.04 5.36 0.49
CA HIS A 214 0.95 5.53 -0.65
C HIS A 214 2.22 4.72 -0.44
N LEU A 215 3.00 4.53 -1.51
CA LEU A 215 4.37 4.03 -1.42
C LEU A 215 5.27 5.14 -0.83
N SER A 216 5.88 4.88 0.33
CA SER A 216 6.80 5.84 0.98
C SER A 216 8.23 5.72 0.43
N GLY A 217 8.57 4.58 -0.17
CA GLY A 217 9.83 4.36 -0.89
C GLY A 217 10.40 2.96 -0.68
N ASP A 218 11.61 2.76 -1.18
CA ASP A 218 12.37 1.51 -1.07
C ASP A 218 13.67 1.71 -0.28
N GLY A 219 14.21 0.61 0.25
CA GLY A 219 15.49 0.59 0.97
C GLY A 219 15.36 0.58 2.49
N TYR A 220 16.44 0.94 3.21
CA TYR A 220 16.53 0.70 4.66
C TYR A 220 15.82 1.75 5.53
N THR A 221 15.33 2.83 4.93
CA THR A 221 14.76 3.98 5.64
C THR A 221 13.59 4.58 4.90
N ALA A 222 12.62 5.12 5.64
CA ALA A 222 11.51 5.91 5.10
C ALA A 222 11.21 7.11 6.01
N GLU A 223 10.57 8.13 5.45
CA GLU A 223 10.18 9.35 6.18
C GLU A 223 8.70 9.68 5.96
N GLU A 224 8.01 10.07 7.03
CA GLU A 224 6.61 10.50 6.97
C GLU A 224 6.31 11.71 7.86
N ASN A 225 5.09 12.23 7.76
CA ASN A 225 4.65 13.41 8.50
C ASN A 225 3.35 13.18 9.27
N SER A 226 3.28 13.66 10.51
CA SER A 226 2.03 13.63 11.30
C SER A 226 1.13 14.84 11.01
N ALA A 227 0.53 14.90 9.82
CA ALA A 227 -0.26 16.06 9.39
C ALA A 227 -1.65 16.19 10.08
N TYR A 228 -2.22 15.07 10.52
CA TYR A 228 -3.59 15.03 11.05
C TYR A 228 -3.78 14.01 12.17
N ASN A 229 -4.93 14.09 12.87
CA ASN A 229 -5.23 13.19 13.97
C ASN A 229 -5.72 11.86 13.41
N GLY A 230 -5.35 10.76 14.05
CA GLY A 230 -5.76 9.44 13.62
C GLY A 230 -4.69 8.39 13.89
N LYS A 231 -4.86 7.24 13.26
CA LYS A 231 -3.84 6.19 13.21
C LYS A 231 -3.07 6.33 11.91
N HIS A 232 -1.75 6.48 12.04
CA HIS A 232 -0.82 6.49 10.94
C HIS A 232 -0.08 5.15 10.99
N SER A 233 -0.18 4.35 9.93
CA SER A 233 0.48 3.05 9.88
C SER A 233 1.53 3.04 8.78
N MET A 234 2.71 2.51 9.12
CA MET A 234 3.80 2.28 8.20
C MET A 234 4.09 0.79 8.15
N ASP A 235 3.94 0.20 6.98
CA ASP A 235 4.27 -1.19 6.70
C ASP A 235 5.64 -1.28 6.05
N VAL A 236 6.48 -2.18 6.55
CA VAL A 236 7.67 -2.64 5.83
C VAL A 236 7.42 -4.05 5.31
N THR A 237 7.69 -4.26 4.03
CA THR A 237 7.66 -5.58 3.40
C THR A 237 9.02 -5.86 2.78
N ILE A 238 9.53 -7.05 3.02
CA ILE A 238 10.86 -7.49 2.62
C ILE A 238 10.71 -8.66 1.68
N TYR A 239 11.25 -8.51 0.48
CA TYR A 239 11.18 -9.50 -0.57
C TYR A 239 12.55 -10.13 -0.80
N GLN A 240 12.57 -11.38 -1.22
CA GLN A 240 13.74 -12.05 -1.76
C GLN A 240 13.32 -12.84 -2.99
N PHE A 241 13.92 -12.52 -4.15
CA PHE A 241 13.57 -13.14 -5.43
C PHE A 241 12.05 -13.15 -5.71
N GLY A 242 11.38 -12.03 -5.40
CA GLY A 242 9.94 -11.86 -5.59
C GLY A 242 9.05 -12.50 -4.53
N ARG A 243 9.61 -13.19 -3.52
CA ARG A 243 8.84 -13.77 -2.40
C ARG A 243 8.99 -12.94 -1.15
N ILE A 244 7.92 -12.78 -0.38
CA ILE A 244 7.98 -12.07 0.89
C ILE A 244 8.65 -12.97 1.93
N ILE A 245 9.66 -12.42 2.58
CA ILE A 245 10.45 -13.11 3.61
C ILE A 245 10.35 -12.44 4.98
N GLY A 246 9.72 -11.27 5.06
CA GLY A 246 9.58 -10.50 6.30
C GLY A 246 8.61 -9.34 6.14
N ARG A 247 7.80 -9.10 7.16
CA ARG A 247 6.88 -7.98 7.20
C ARG A 247 6.66 -7.50 8.63
N ARG A 248 6.43 -6.19 8.77
CA ARG A 248 5.98 -5.61 10.03
C ARG A 248 5.22 -4.30 9.81
N ARG A 249 4.11 -4.14 10.52
CA ARG A 249 3.40 -2.87 10.65
C ARG A 249 3.83 -2.12 11.90
N VAL A 250 4.03 -0.81 11.77
CA VAL A 250 4.19 0.12 12.89
C VAL A 250 3.02 1.08 12.88
N GLU A 251 2.18 0.99 13.92
CA GLU A 251 1.08 1.94 14.12
C GLU A 251 1.50 3.08 15.05
N ILE A 252 1.14 4.30 14.66
CA ILE A 252 1.44 5.52 15.39
C ILE A 252 0.14 6.29 15.61
N GLY A 253 -0.23 6.46 16.88
CA GLY A 253 -1.33 7.35 17.25
C GLY A 253 -0.88 8.82 17.15
N VAL A 254 -1.66 9.64 16.44
CA VAL A 254 -1.48 11.10 16.38
C VAL A 254 -2.67 11.79 17.02
N ARG A 255 -2.41 12.59 18.07
CA ARG A 255 -3.45 13.34 18.78
C ARG A 255 -2.96 14.72 19.23
N GLY A 256 -3.82 15.70 19.05
CA GLY A 256 -3.63 17.07 19.55
C GLY A 256 -3.02 18.01 18.51
N ASN A 257 -2.79 19.24 18.92
CA ASN A 257 -2.25 20.28 18.04
C ASN A 257 -0.73 20.18 17.93
N ALA A 258 -0.16 20.86 16.93
CA ALA A 258 1.29 21.01 16.80
C ALA A 258 1.90 21.57 18.09
N MET A 259 3.05 21.04 18.47
CA MET A 259 3.78 21.54 19.63
C MET A 259 4.23 22.97 19.38
N PRO A 260 3.98 23.92 20.30
CA PRO A 260 4.36 25.30 20.10
C PRO A 260 5.88 25.45 20.04
N ALA A 261 6.33 26.39 19.21
CA ALA A 261 7.74 26.79 19.15
C ALA A 261 8.19 27.26 20.54
N ARG A 262 9.38 26.79 20.96
CA ARG A 262 9.95 27.20 22.25
C ARG A 262 10.32 28.69 22.19
N GLN A 263 9.70 29.51 23.04
CA GLN A 263 10.26 30.82 23.35
C GLN A 263 11.49 30.63 24.25
N LEU A 264 12.68 30.93 23.72
CA LEU A 264 13.88 30.99 24.54
C LEU A 264 13.71 32.12 25.57
N PRO A 265 14.03 31.91 26.86
CA PRO A 265 13.98 32.98 27.84
C PRO A 265 14.87 34.13 27.36
N ARG A 266 14.30 35.34 27.27
CA ARG A 266 15.06 36.56 26.95
C ARG A 266 16.25 36.62 27.89
N LYS A 267 17.48 36.63 27.34
CA LYS A 267 18.70 36.83 28.14
C LYS A 267 18.51 38.10 28.96
N ARG A 268 18.46 37.97 30.28
CA ARG A 268 18.45 39.13 31.18
C ARG A 268 19.77 39.86 30.97
N GLY A 269 19.73 40.98 30.25
CA GLY A 269 20.86 41.90 30.17
C GLY A 269 21.07 42.49 31.56
N PHE A 270 22.09 42.04 32.27
CA PHE A 270 22.53 42.73 33.46
C PHE A 270 23.19 44.04 33.03
N VAL A 271 22.47 45.16 33.19
CA VAL A 271 23.05 46.49 33.13
C VAL A 271 23.86 46.65 34.41
N ARG A 272 25.20 46.63 34.32
CA ARG A 272 26.05 47.07 35.42
C ARG A 272 25.81 48.57 35.62
N LYS A 273 25.32 48.94 36.81
CA LYS A 273 25.34 50.32 37.30
C LYS A 273 26.69 50.61 37.93
#